data_AF-C9LCX4-F1
#
_entry.id   AF-C9LCX4-F1
#
_cell.length_a   1.000
_cell.length_b   1.000
_cell.length_c   1.000
_cell.angle_alpha   90.00
_cell.angle_beta   90.00
_cell.angle_gamma   90.00
#
_symmetry.space_group_name_H-M   'P 1'
#
loop_
_entity.id
_entity.type
_entity.pdbx_description
1 polymer ?
#
loop_
_entity_poly.entity_id
_entity_poly.type
_entity_poly.pdbx_seq_one_letter_code
_entity_poly.pdbx_strand_id
1 'polypeptide(L)'
;MNCPDTKSFSYAKFKTTMALSFLDLGYPIDKNLADWEYYSFLVFYPLIMGCLISVKHPQDPFKPEYVLPQLMTKIIREMPQEGSPENGEPSTNKGFAGIVYMSTKSPHKDNLHDLSLRNFALFPRNTICREGYDSEYLSPMFEMSGIKTFSHSSESLSEEDSSKDEFHSINVTLIQ
;
A
#
# COMPACT_ATOMS: atom_id res chain seq x y z
N MET A 1 -12.49 21.40 -8.55
CA MET A 1 -11.73 20.14 -8.56
C MET A 1 -12.18 19.36 -9.79
N ASN A 2 -11.33 19.21 -10.81
CA ASN A 2 -11.64 18.36 -11.96
C ASN A 2 -11.49 16.91 -11.49
N CYS A 3 -12.61 16.23 -11.26
CA CYS A 3 -12.61 14.78 -11.11
C CYS A 3 -12.04 14.20 -12.42
N PRO A 4 -11.07 13.28 -12.40
CA PRO A 4 -10.62 12.62 -13.62
C PRO A 4 -11.83 12.01 -14.34
N ASP A 5 -11.91 12.20 -15.65
CA ASP A 5 -13.01 11.72 -16.48
C ASP A 5 -13.06 10.19 -16.39
N THR A 6 -14.00 9.63 -15.61
CA THR A 6 -14.10 8.18 -15.36
C THR A 6 -14.62 7.40 -16.57
N LYS A 7 -14.61 8.00 -17.77
CA LYS A 7 -15.08 7.39 -19.02
C LYS A 7 -14.27 6.16 -19.43
N SER A 8 -13.01 6.08 -18.98
CA SER A 8 -12.26 4.84 -19.05
C SER A 8 -11.31 4.70 -17.87
N PHE A 9 -11.19 3.47 -17.38
CA PHE A 9 -10.17 3.11 -16.41
C PHE A 9 -9.57 1.75 -16.77
N SER A 10 -8.29 1.60 -16.47
CA SER A 10 -7.58 0.34 -16.61
C SER A 10 -7.17 -0.15 -15.24
N TYR A 11 -7.20 -1.46 -15.05
CA TYR A 11 -6.60 -2.09 -13.88
C TYR A 11 -5.73 -3.27 -14.31
N ALA A 12 -4.76 -3.59 -13.47
CA ALA A 12 -3.85 -4.70 -13.68
C ALA A 12 -3.61 -5.43 -12.36
N LYS A 13 -3.24 -6.70 -12.47
CA LYS A 13 -2.78 -7.51 -11.34
C LYS A 13 -1.27 -7.40 -11.24
N PHE A 14 -0.75 -7.21 -10.03
CA PHE A 14 0.68 -7.19 -9.76
C PHE A 14 1.03 -8.42 -8.92
N LYS A 15 2.04 -9.17 -9.37
CA LYS A 15 2.60 -10.30 -8.64
C LYS A 15 4.03 -9.97 -8.25
N THR A 16 4.41 -10.23 -7.00
CA THR A 16 5.78 -10.00 -6.54
C THR A 16 6.72 -11.07 -7.10
N THR A 17 7.86 -10.65 -7.64
CA THR A 17 8.93 -11.54 -8.14
C THR A 17 9.90 -11.96 -7.03
N MET A 18 9.90 -11.24 -5.90
CA MET A 18 10.74 -11.46 -4.74
C MET A 18 9.97 -11.22 -3.42
N ALA A 19 10.55 -11.64 -2.30
CA ALA A 19 9.98 -11.35 -0.98
C ALA A 19 10.13 -9.86 -0.65
N LEU A 20 9.03 -9.23 -0.24
CA LEU A 20 8.99 -7.81 0.13
C LEU A 20 8.64 -7.65 1.60
N SER A 21 9.35 -6.76 2.28
CA SER A 21 9.05 -6.37 3.65
C SER A 21 8.22 -5.09 3.64
N PHE A 22 7.16 -5.08 4.46
CA PHE A 22 6.28 -3.93 4.63
C PHE A 22 6.14 -3.58 6.10
N LEU A 23 5.97 -2.29 6.37
CA LEU A 23 5.55 -1.85 7.70
C LEU A 23 4.02 -1.97 7.77
N ASP A 24 3.53 -2.89 8.58
CA ASP A 24 2.10 -3.10 8.78
C ASP A 24 1.53 -2.14 9.82
N LEU A 25 0.64 -1.24 9.38
CA LEU A 25 -0.11 -0.30 10.21
C LEU A 25 -1.56 -0.76 10.43
N GLY A 26 -1.91 -1.96 9.97
CA GLY A 26 -3.22 -2.57 10.17
C GLY A 26 -3.40 -3.20 11.55
N TYR A 27 -4.59 -3.72 11.80
CA TYR A 27 -4.84 -4.51 13.00
C TYR A 27 -4.06 -5.82 12.93
N PRO A 28 -3.48 -6.28 14.05
CA PRO A 28 -2.78 -7.54 14.04
C PRO A 28 -3.73 -8.70 13.71
N ILE A 29 -3.27 -9.58 12.83
CA ILE A 29 -4.06 -10.69 12.28
C ILE A 29 -4.04 -11.88 13.24
N ASP A 30 -2.91 -12.12 13.89
CA ASP A 30 -2.77 -13.22 14.83
C ASP A 30 -3.34 -12.84 16.20
N LYS A 31 -3.96 -13.81 16.87
CA LYS A 31 -4.40 -13.69 18.26
C LYS A 31 -3.25 -13.87 19.24
N ASN A 32 -2.17 -14.56 18.82
CA ASN A 32 -0.99 -14.84 19.63
C ASN A 32 0.18 -13.95 19.22
N LEU A 33 0.03 -12.65 19.43
CA LEU A 33 1.10 -11.68 19.19
C LEU A 33 2.20 -11.82 20.25
N ALA A 34 3.45 -11.74 19.81
CA ALA A 34 4.59 -11.56 20.69
C ALA A 34 4.58 -10.14 21.30
N ASP A 35 5.19 -10.00 22.49
CA ASP A 35 5.24 -8.71 23.20
C ASP A 35 5.78 -7.57 22.32
N TRP A 36 6.80 -7.84 21.50
CA TRP A 36 7.39 -6.84 20.62
C TRP A 36 6.42 -6.34 19.53
N GLU A 37 5.48 -7.18 19.08
CA GLU A 37 4.46 -6.80 18.09
C GLU A 37 3.44 -5.85 18.72
N TYR A 38 3.05 -6.11 19.97
CA TYR A 38 2.22 -5.19 20.77
C TYR A 38 2.92 -3.84 20.97
N TYR A 39 4.19 -3.85 21.38
CA TYR A 39 4.96 -2.62 21.54
C TYR A 39 5.08 -1.86 20.22
N SER A 40 5.33 -2.56 19.12
CA SER A 40 5.41 -1.96 17.79
C SER A 40 4.09 -1.27 17.43
N PHE A 41 2.96 -1.95 17.60
CA PHE A 41 1.64 -1.36 17.36
C PHE A 41 1.40 -0.08 18.20
N LEU A 42 1.77 -0.10 19.49
CA LEU A 42 1.65 1.07 20.36
C LEU A 42 2.59 2.22 19.94
N VAL A 43 3.81 1.90 19.53
CA VAL A 43 4.79 2.89 19.04
C VAL A 43 4.33 3.52 17.73
N PHE A 44 3.68 2.76 16.85
CA PHE A 44 3.11 3.28 15.60
C PHE A 44 1.73 3.92 15.78
N TYR A 45 1.12 3.85 16.96
CA TYR A 45 -0.20 4.42 17.22
C TYR A 45 -0.30 5.93 16.91
N PRO A 46 0.68 6.79 17.24
CA PRO A 46 0.66 8.20 16.84
C PRO A 46 0.65 8.39 15.32
N LEU A 47 1.34 7.52 14.57
CA LEU A 47 1.34 7.53 13.11
C LEU A 47 -0.04 7.13 12.57
N ILE A 48 -0.60 6.02 13.08
CA ILE A 48 -1.95 5.56 12.73
C ILE A 48 -2.97 6.66 12.99
N MET A 49 -2.95 7.26 14.18
CA MET A 49 -3.85 8.34 14.55
C MET A 49 -3.67 9.58 13.67
N GLY A 50 -2.43 9.96 13.34
CA GLY A 50 -2.13 11.04 12.40
C GLY A 50 -2.73 10.80 11.00
N CYS A 51 -2.68 9.57 10.51
CA CYS A 51 -3.30 9.17 9.23
C CYS A 51 -4.84 9.23 9.25
N LEU A 52 -5.46 9.19 10.43
CA LEU A 52 -6.92 9.17 10.60
C LEU A 52 -7.52 10.56 10.86
N ILE A 53 -6.69 11.59 11.05
CA ILE A 53 -7.18 12.96 11.27
C ILE A 53 -7.89 13.45 10.02
N SER A 54 -9.17 13.78 10.18
CA SER A 54 -9.96 14.39 9.12
C SER A 54 -9.44 15.80 8.81
N VAL A 55 -9.24 16.07 7.52
CA VAL A 55 -8.80 17.40 7.05
C VAL A 55 -9.84 18.45 7.41
N LYS A 56 -9.46 19.41 8.26
CA LYS A 56 -10.37 20.46 8.76
C LYS A 56 -10.72 21.47 7.68
N HIS A 57 -9.75 21.84 6.84
CA HIS A 57 -9.90 22.85 5.80
C HIS A 57 -9.60 22.24 4.43
N PRO A 58 -10.53 21.50 3.81
CA PRO A 58 -10.28 20.72 2.60
C PRO A 58 -9.97 21.56 1.35
N GLN A 59 -10.23 22.86 1.36
CA GLN A 59 -9.91 23.76 0.23
C GLN A 59 -8.50 24.36 0.29
N ASP A 60 -7.83 24.31 1.44
CA ASP A 60 -6.50 24.91 1.57
C ASP A 60 -5.42 24.10 0.83
N PRO A 61 -4.42 24.72 0.19
CA PRO A 61 -3.37 23.97 -0.52
C PRO A 61 -2.51 23.15 0.45
N PHE A 62 -2.39 23.58 1.71
CA PHE A 62 -1.61 22.91 2.74
C PHE A 62 -2.52 22.23 3.76
N LYS A 63 -2.27 20.94 4.01
CA LYS A 63 -2.99 20.14 5.01
C LYS A 63 -2.03 19.79 6.15
N PRO A 64 -2.09 20.49 7.31
CA PRO A 64 -1.24 20.14 8.44
C PRO A 64 -1.42 18.69 8.89
N GLU A 65 -2.62 18.13 8.69
CA GLU A 65 -2.96 16.73 9.01
C GLU A 65 -2.10 15.73 8.24
N TYR A 66 -1.60 16.09 7.06
CA TYR A 66 -0.76 15.20 6.24
C TYR A 66 0.73 15.31 6.56
N VAL A 67 1.15 16.29 7.36
CA VAL A 67 2.59 16.50 7.66
C VAL A 67 3.18 15.30 8.38
N LEU A 68 2.50 14.79 9.42
CA LEU A 68 2.99 13.66 10.19
C LEU A 68 3.12 12.37 9.35
N PRO A 69 2.07 11.92 8.62
CA PRO A 69 2.19 10.71 7.79
C PRO A 69 3.18 10.87 6.64
N GLN A 70 3.27 12.05 6.01
CA GLN A 70 4.25 12.28 4.94
C GLN A 70 5.69 12.30 5.47
N LEU A 71 5.92 12.91 6.63
CA LEU A 71 7.25 12.93 7.25
C LEU A 71 7.70 11.52 7.66
N MET A 72 6.80 10.76 8.28
CA MET A 72 7.12 9.40 8.72
C MET A 72 7.37 8.45 7.55
N THR A 73 6.53 8.49 6.50
CA THR A 73 6.78 7.69 5.30
C THR A 73 8.09 8.08 4.61
N LYS A 74 8.45 9.37 4.61
CA LYS A 74 9.77 9.83 4.15
C LYS A 74 10.90 9.25 5.02
N ILE A 75 10.80 9.30 6.34
CA ILE A 75 11.82 8.75 7.24
C ILE A 75 12.02 7.26 6.98
N ILE A 76 10.93 6.48 6.97
CA ILE A 76 10.96 5.03 6.74
C ILE A 76 11.58 4.71 5.39
N ARG A 77 11.21 5.48 4.35
CA ARG A 77 11.84 5.39 3.04
C ARG A 77 13.35 5.61 3.17
N GLU A 78 13.81 6.75 3.69
CA GLU A 78 15.25 7.06 3.73
C GLU A 78 16.09 6.21 4.72
N MET A 79 15.51 5.26 5.46
CA MET A 79 16.30 4.37 6.33
C MET A 79 17.32 3.56 5.51
N PRO A 80 18.55 3.34 6.00
CA PRO A 80 19.55 2.52 5.33
C PRO A 80 19.04 1.12 5.03
N GLN A 81 19.38 0.62 3.84
CA GLN A 81 18.96 -0.66 3.32
C GLN A 81 20.19 -1.53 3.02
N GLU A 82 20.06 -2.84 3.15
CA GLU A 82 21.04 -3.81 2.66
C GLU A 82 21.37 -3.50 1.17
N GLY A 83 22.62 -3.14 0.88
CA GLY A 83 23.07 -2.75 -0.47
C GLY A 83 22.98 -1.26 -0.83
N SER A 84 22.58 -0.38 0.09
CA SER A 84 22.62 1.07 -0.13
C SER A 84 24.06 1.61 -0.02
N PRO A 85 24.54 2.42 -0.99
CA PRO A 85 25.94 2.87 -1.03
C PRO A 85 26.31 3.92 0.03
N GLU A 86 25.36 4.38 0.86
CA GLU A 86 25.50 5.65 1.56
C GLU A 86 26.02 5.58 3.01
N ASN A 87 26.14 4.42 3.67
CA ASN A 87 26.68 4.39 5.04
C ASN A 87 27.31 3.04 5.44
N GLY A 88 28.65 2.96 5.44
CA GLY A 88 29.40 1.95 6.21
C GLY A 88 29.06 0.49 5.90
N GLU A 89 29.44 -0.43 6.80
CA GLU A 89 29.11 -1.85 6.66
C GLU A 89 27.61 -2.04 6.34
N PRO A 90 27.26 -2.99 5.46
CA PRO A 90 25.88 -3.21 5.05
C PRO A 90 25.01 -3.39 6.28
N SER A 91 24.12 -2.44 6.54
CA SER A 91 23.14 -2.57 7.61
C SER A 91 22.32 -3.83 7.30
N THR A 92 22.15 -4.70 8.27
CA THR A 92 21.35 -5.94 8.15
C THR A 92 19.86 -5.69 7.91
N ASN A 93 19.43 -4.43 7.84
CA ASN A 93 18.05 -4.07 7.54
C ASN A 93 17.80 -4.07 6.04
N LYS A 94 17.02 -5.05 5.56
CA LYS A 94 16.42 -5.07 4.21
C LYS A 94 15.41 -3.96 3.95
N GLY A 95 15.07 -3.23 5.01
CA GLY A 95 14.01 -2.23 5.16
C GLY A 95 12.76 -2.46 4.32
N PHE A 96 12.01 -1.40 4.03
CA PHE A 96 10.60 -1.53 3.67
C PHE A 96 10.31 -1.06 2.25
N ALA A 97 9.64 -1.92 1.47
CA ALA A 97 9.11 -1.58 0.15
C ALA A 97 7.92 -0.61 0.22
N GLY A 98 7.25 -0.55 1.37
CA GLY A 98 6.09 0.30 1.59
C GLY A 98 5.43 0.09 2.95
N ILE A 99 4.23 0.64 3.08
CA ILE A 99 3.33 0.42 4.23
C ILE A 99 2.11 -0.38 3.81
N VAL A 100 1.56 -1.12 4.76
CA VAL A 100 0.25 -1.76 4.65
C VAL A 100 -0.70 -1.10 5.64
N TYR A 101 -1.93 -0.85 5.22
CA TYR A 101 -2.96 -0.27 6.09
C TYR A 101 -4.34 -0.85 5.77
N MET A 102 -5.24 -0.81 6.75
CA MET A 102 -6.59 -1.33 6.57
C MET A 102 -7.43 -0.40 5.68
N SER A 103 -8.17 -1.01 4.75
CA SER A 103 -9.18 -0.32 3.96
C SER A 103 -10.31 0.16 4.84
N THR A 104 -10.68 1.43 4.69
CA THR A 104 -11.87 2.02 5.31
C THR A 104 -13.15 1.64 4.57
N LYS A 105 -13.03 1.03 3.39
CA LYS A 105 -14.15 0.58 2.55
C LYS A 105 -14.23 -0.95 2.57
N SER A 106 -14.71 -1.51 3.68
CA SER A 106 -15.04 -2.93 3.75
C SER A 106 -16.55 -3.15 3.58
N PRO A 107 -16.98 -4.02 2.65
CA PRO A 107 -18.38 -4.44 2.56
C PRO A 107 -18.80 -5.34 3.74
N HIS A 108 -17.85 -5.99 4.42
CA HIS A 108 -18.10 -6.90 5.53
C HIS A 108 -17.32 -6.44 6.77
N LYS A 109 -18.02 -5.84 7.73
CA LYS A 109 -17.41 -5.22 8.92
C LYS A 109 -16.77 -6.21 9.90
N ASP A 110 -17.02 -7.51 9.72
CA ASP A 110 -16.83 -8.48 10.80
C ASP A 110 -15.60 -9.40 10.63
N ASN A 111 -14.87 -9.30 9.51
CA ASN A 111 -13.69 -10.16 9.26
C ASN A 111 -12.39 -9.36 9.19
N LEU A 112 -11.88 -8.94 10.35
CA LEU A 112 -10.59 -8.22 10.49
C LEU A 112 -9.38 -9.05 10.06
N HIS A 113 -9.53 -10.37 9.89
CA HIS A 113 -8.47 -11.27 9.46
C HIS A 113 -8.36 -11.41 7.94
N ASP A 114 -9.28 -10.81 7.17
CA ASP A 114 -9.26 -10.86 5.73
C ASP A 114 -8.14 -9.97 5.16
N LEU A 115 -7.13 -10.62 4.56
CA LEU A 115 -6.01 -9.97 3.90
C LEU A 115 -6.46 -9.10 2.71
N SER A 116 -7.62 -9.38 2.11
CA SER A 116 -8.17 -8.58 1.01
C SER A 116 -8.52 -7.15 1.42
N LEU A 117 -8.67 -6.90 2.73
CA LEU A 117 -8.96 -5.59 3.28
C LEU A 117 -7.72 -4.71 3.44
N ARG A 118 -6.55 -5.17 3.00
CA ARG A 118 -5.29 -4.45 3.17
C ARG A 118 -4.92 -3.69 1.90
N ASN A 119 -4.72 -2.40 2.07
CA ASN A 119 -4.15 -1.55 1.04
C ASN A 119 -2.64 -1.51 1.19
N PHE A 120 -1.94 -1.56 0.05
CA PHE A 120 -0.50 -1.46 -0.03
C PHE A 120 -0.14 -0.09 -0.60
N ALA A 121 0.72 0.67 0.08
CA ALA A 121 1.32 1.88 -0.45
C ALA A 121 2.83 1.69 -0.56
N LEU A 122 3.32 1.65 -1.80
CA LEU A 122 4.72 1.43 -2.12
C LEU A 122 5.50 2.75 -2.10
N PHE A 123 6.77 2.69 -1.74
CA PHE A 123 7.67 3.84 -1.72
C PHE A 123 8.52 3.92 -2.99
N PRO A 124 8.17 4.79 -3.96
CA PRO A 124 9.04 5.02 -5.11
C PRO A 124 10.33 5.69 -4.64
N ARG A 125 11.45 5.29 -5.24
CA ARG A 125 12.79 5.81 -4.94
C ARG A 125 13.26 6.81 -5.97
N ASN A 126 12.89 6.60 -7.23
CA ASN A 126 13.17 7.56 -8.30
C ASN A 126 12.23 8.79 -8.22
N THR A 127 12.46 9.66 -7.23
CA THR A 127 11.62 10.84 -6.96
C THR A 127 12.12 12.12 -7.61
N ILE A 128 13.24 12.06 -8.34
CA ILE A 128 13.83 13.19 -9.07
C ILE A 128 13.09 13.43 -10.39
N CYS A 129 12.51 12.38 -10.98
CA CYS A 129 11.73 12.46 -12.21
C CYS A 129 10.36 13.11 -11.97
N ARG A 130 9.98 14.08 -12.83
CA ARG A 130 8.67 14.74 -12.80
C ARG A 130 7.53 13.91 -13.40
N GLU A 131 7.89 12.89 -14.16
CA GLU A 131 6.97 12.00 -14.88
C GLU A 131 7.59 10.59 -15.00
N GLY A 132 6.75 9.61 -15.32
CA GLY A 132 7.16 8.21 -15.46
C GLY A 132 6.87 7.37 -14.22
N TYR A 133 7.59 6.25 -14.10
CA TYR A 133 7.45 5.27 -13.02
C TYR A 133 8.83 4.84 -12.52
N ASP A 134 8.88 4.22 -11.35
CA ASP A 134 10.13 3.76 -10.75
C ASP A 134 10.64 2.48 -11.43
N SER A 135 11.46 2.65 -12.46
CA SER A 135 12.03 1.56 -13.26
C SER A 135 13.18 0.82 -12.58
N GLU A 136 13.83 1.42 -11.59
CA GLU A 136 15.07 0.91 -11.01
C GLU A 136 14.81 0.08 -9.74
N TYR A 137 13.89 0.53 -8.90
CA TYR A 137 13.65 -0.11 -7.61
C TYR A 137 12.36 -0.92 -7.60
N LEU A 138 11.19 -0.28 -7.79
CA LEU A 138 9.91 -0.99 -7.66
C LEU A 138 9.59 -1.87 -8.88
N SER A 139 9.79 -1.39 -10.11
CA SER A 139 9.36 -2.15 -11.31
C SER A 139 9.94 -3.57 -11.39
N PRO A 140 11.23 -3.82 -11.11
CA PRO A 140 11.79 -5.17 -11.13
C PRO A 140 11.18 -6.12 -10.08
N MET A 141 10.56 -5.58 -9.03
CA MET A 141 9.95 -6.34 -7.94
C MET A 141 8.56 -6.89 -8.30
N PHE A 142 7.95 -6.41 -9.39
CA PHE A 142 6.59 -6.77 -9.76
C PHE A 142 6.46 -7.22 -11.21
N GLU A 143 5.71 -8.29 -11.42
CA GLU A 143 5.22 -8.74 -12.71
C GLU A 143 3.77 -8.29 -12.88
N MET A 144 3.51 -7.47 -13.90
CA MET A 144 2.18 -6.98 -14.22
C MET A 144 1.47 -7.95 -15.18
N SER A 145 0.24 -8.35 -14.84
CA SER A 145 -0.56 -9.27 -15.64
C SER A 145 -2.05 -8.89 -15.63
N GLY A 146 -2.85 -9.49 -16.52
CA GLY A 146 -4.31 -9.38 -16.48
C GLY A 146 -4.84 -7.96 -16.65
N ILE A 147 -4.22 -7.16 -17.52
CA ILE A 147 -4.63 -5.79 -17.81
C ILE A 147 -6.02 -5.82 -18.44
N LYS A 148 -7.00 -5.14 -17.82
CA LYS A 148 -8.32 -4.90 -18.41
C LYS A 148 -8.59 -3.40 -18.47
N THR A 149 -9.18 -2.96 -19.57
CA THR A 149 -9.56 -1.57 -19.79
C THR A 149 -11.06 -1.51 -20.01
N PHE A 150 -11.75 -0.72 -19.20
CA PHE A 150 -13.18 -0.45 -19.35
C PHE A 150 -13.36 0.90 -20.01
N SER A 151 -14.22 0.98 -21.02
CA SER A 151 -14.64 2.23 -21.65
C SER A 151 -16.17 2.30 -21.66
N HIS A 152 -16.72 3.42 -21.22
CA HIS A 152 -18.18 3.62 -21.10
C HIS A 152 -18.95 3.51 -22.43
N SER A 153 -18.25 3.48 -23.58
CA SER A 153 -18.82 3.30 -24.92
C SER A 153 -19.16 1.86 -25.29
N SER A 154 -18.76 0.88 -24.47
CA SER A 154 -18.99 -0.54 -24.72
C SER A 154 -19.61 -1.17 -23.48
N GLU A 155 -20.93 -0.99 -23.34
CA GLU A 155 -21.88 -2.05 -22.97
C GLU A 155 -23.24 -1.42 -22.63
N SER A 156 -24.15 -1.52 -23.60
CA SER A 156 -25.51 -1.94 -23.29
C SER A 156 -25.43 -3.15 -22.36
N LEU A 157 -26.11 -3.07 -21.21
CA LEU A 157 -26.39 -4.19 -20.32
C LEU A 157 -26.74 -5.45 -21.14
N SER A 158 -25.77 -6.35 -21.31
CA SER A 158 -26.08 -7.77 -21.44
C SER A 158 -26.01 -8.33 -20.03
N GLU A 159 -27.20 -8.60 -19.50
CA GLU A 159 -27.40 -9.53 -18.41
C GLU A 159 -26.67 -10.85 -18.72
N GLU A 160 -26.26 -11.54 -17.65
CA GLU A 160 -25.58 -12.85 -17.62
C GLU A 160 -24.04 -12.82 -17.73
N ASP A 161 -23.39 -12.72 -16.57
CA ASP A 161 -22.33 -13.69 -16.26
C ASP A 161 -22.31 -13.97 -14.75
N SER A 162 -23.00 -15.06 -14.38
CA SER A 162 -22.90 -15.67 -13.07
C SER A 162 -21.61 -16.50 -12.99
N SER A 163 -20.45 -15.85 -12.89
CA SER A 163 -19.23 -16.54 -12.46
C SER A 163 -18.97 -16.20 -11.00
N LYS A 164 -19.07 -17.21 -10.13
CA LYS A 164 -18.53 -17.17 -8.77
C LYS A 164 -17.03 -16.87 -8.88
N ASP A 165 -16.66 -15.60 -8.76
CA ASP A 165 -15.26 -15.20 -8.58
C ASP A 165 -14.83 -15.65 -7.18
N GLU A 166 -14.31 -16.88 -7.09
CA GLU A 166 -13.48 -17.29 -5.96
C GLU A 166 -12.27 -16.35 -5.91
N PHE A 167 -12.28 -15.43 -4.96
CA PHE A 167 -11.09 -14.68 -4.57
C PHE A 167 -10.03 -15.67 -4.09
N HIS A 168 -9.10 -16.01 -4.98
CA HIS A 168 -7.91 -16.75 -4.58
C HIS A 168 -7.05 -15.86 -3.68
N SER A 169 -6.80 -16.37 -2.48
CA SER A 169 -5.96 -15.78 -1.46
C SER A 169 -4.59 -15.39 -2.03
N ILE A 170 -4.18 -14.15 -1.78
CA ILE A 170 -2.81 -13.72 -2.03
C ILE A 170 -1.96 -14.40 -0.96
N ASN A 171 -1.13 -15.35 -1.35
CA ASN A 171 -0.09 -15.91 -0.48
C ASN A 171 0.99 -14.84 -0.26
N VAL A 172 0.78 -14.00 0.76
CA VAL A 172 1.84 -13.18 1.34
C VAL A 172 2.47 -14.02 2.43
N THR A 173 3.65 -14.56 2.17
CA THR A 173 4.46 -15.18 3.22
C THR A 173 5.02 -14.06 4.08
N LEU A 174 4.38 -13.82 5.23
CA LEU A 174 4.98 -13.03 6.30
C LEU A 174 6.17 -13.84 6.83
N ILE A 175 7.38 -13.33 6.64
CA ILE A 175 8.56 -13.88 7.28
C ILE A 175 8.48 -13.43 8.74
N GLN A 176 8.29 -14.40 9.64
CA GLN A 176 8.33 -14.25 11.11
C GLN A 176 9.76 -14.08 11.61
#